data_AF-A0A7C4FK41-F1
#
_entry.id   AF-A0A7C4FK41-F1
#
_cell.length_a   1.000
_cell.length_b   1.000
_cell.length_c   1.000
_cell.angle_alpha   90.00
_cell.angle_beta   90.00
_cell.angle_gamma   90.00
#
_symmetry.space_group_name_H-M   'P 1'
#
loop_
_entity.id
_entity.type
_entity.pdbx_description
1 polymer ?
#
loop_
_entity_poly.entity_id
_entity_poly.type
_entity_poly.pdbx_seq_one_letter_code
_entity_poly.pdbx_strand_id
1 'polypeptide(L)'
;MSKLPKPDELLSEVKLHDMPSKHWMDLKPEFRPGCYLYAVEPQVMEELGRPHLGKWQPTDEKWPLPENWKEIVREAIKKRLERNRAFKLFMDICVRCGACADKCHFFLGTGDPKNMPVLRAELIRSIIKGEFSTFGKLFGRLSGGRPLTEDVIKEWFIYFYQCTECRRCSVFCPYGIDTAEVTIMMREILHELGIALNWAMKPLRNSHFVGNHLGLQPHTIKENIDFLLSDIEQITGIQVEVPINRKGAEVLFVTPSADFFAEPGIYTFMGYVLLFHHIGLDYTISTYASEGGNFGFFNTLEFAKKLHAKIYEEAKRLKVKWILGGECGHMWRVWHQYHNTWFGPFDYLEVPKSPITGTVFEHAKENKIVHICEFTADLIAHGKLKLDPSRNDHLIVTFHDSCNTSRAMGIFEEPRFIIKNVCNNFVEMPENTIREKTFCCGSGSGLNADEFMEIRMRGG
;
A
#
# COMPACT_ATOMS: atom_id res chain seq x y z
N MET A 1 14.50 13.78 -17.07
CA MET A 1 14.77 13.24 -15.71
C MET A 1 15.92 14.05 -15.12
N SER A 2 15.78 14.57 -13.91
CA SER A 2 16.91 15.15 -13.18
C SER A 2 18.03 14.12 -13.07
N LYS A 3 19.30 14.53 -13.15
CA LYS A 3 20.41 13.64 -12.79
C LYS A 3 20.20 13.24 -11.33
N LEU A 4 19.86 11.97 -11.10
CA LEU A 4 19.73 11.44 -9.75
C LEU A 4 21.12 11.42 -9.10
N PRO A 5 21.25 11.84 -7.83
CA PRO A 5 22.52 11.77 -7.14
C PRO A 5 22.98 10.31 -7.02
N LYS A 6 24.30 10.09 -7.02
CA LYS A 6 24.85 8.75 -6.79
C LYS A 6 24.60 8.33 -5.33
N PRO A 7 24.53 7.02 -5.03
CA PRO A 7 24.35 6.54 -3.65
C PRO A 7 25.35 7.15 -2.66
N ASP A 8 26.64 7.25 -3.02
CA ASP A 8 27.67 7.84 -2.15
C ASP A 8 27.44 9.34 -1.89
N GLU A 9 26.92 10.07 -2.88
CA GLU A 9 26.56 11.48 -2.73
C GLU A 9 25.40 11.63 -1.75
N LEU A 10 24.34 10.83 -1.92
CA LEU A 10 23.19 10.81 -1.00
C LEU A 10 23.62 10.53 0.44
N LEU A 11 24.49 9.52 0.65
CA LEU A 11 24.98 9.11 1.96
C LEU A 11 25.88 10.16 2.60
N SER A 12 26.69 10.88 1.83
CA SER A 12 27.58 11.94 2.33
C SER A 12 26.82 13.11 2.96
N GLU A 13 25.57 13.32 2.55
CA GLU A 13 24.70 14.38 3.08
C GLU A 13 23.95 13.96 4.35
N VAL A 14 23.93 12.66 4.68
CA VAL A 14 23.19 12.14 5.83
C VAL A 14 23.93 12.47 7.13
N LYS A 15 23.31 13.30 7.96
CA LYS A 15 23.86 13.76 9.24
C LYS A 15 23.07 13.21 10.43
N LEU A 16 23.12 11.89 10.66
CA LEU A 16 22.35 11.24 11.74
C LEU A 16 22.79 11.63 13.15
N HIS A 17 24.04 12.05 13.31
CA HIS A 17 24.62 12.37 14.62
C HIS A 17 24.65 13.87 14.91
N ASP A 18 24.28 14.71 13.94
CA ASP A 18 24.25 16.16 14.11
C ASP A 18 22.90 16.55 14.70
N MET A 19 22.92 17.14 15.89
CA MET A 19 21.71 17.75 16.44
C MET A 19 21.34 18.99 15.60
N PRO A 20 20.08 19.11 15.16
CA PRO A 20 19.64 20.30 14.43
C PRO A 20 19.90 21.57 15.24
N SER A 21 20.44 22.61 14.59
CA SER A 21 20.71 23.91 15.23
C SER A 21 19.43 24.66 15.62
N LYS A 22 18.29 24.24 15.07
CA LYS A 22 16.95 24.77 15.34
C LYS A 22 16.05 23.68 15.88
N HIS A 23 15.11 24.07 16.74
CA HIS A 23 14.05 23.17 17.17
C HIS A 23 13.18 22.73 15.99
N TRP A 24 12.64 21.52 16.03
CA TRP A 24 11.94 20.92 14.88
C TRP A 24 10.74 21.75 14.37
N MET A 25 10.04 22.46 15.26
CA MET A 25 8.92 23.35 14.87
C MET A 25 9.37 24.54 14.01
N ASP A 26 10.66 24.90 14.07
CA ASP A 26 11.24 26.03 13.33
C ASP A 26 11.97 25.58 12.05
N LEU A 27 12.10 24.27 11.83
CA LEU A 27 12.61 23.71 10.57
C LEU A 27 11.49 23.81 9.53
N LYS A 28 11.78 24.33 8.34
CA LYS A 28 10.81 24.36 7.23
C LYS A 28 11.07 23.15 6.31
N PRO A 29 10.02 22.53 5.73
CA PRO A 29 10.20 21.51 4.71
C PRO A 29 10.85 22.11 3.47
N GLU A 30 11.66 21.32 2.78
CA GLU A 30 12.28 21.70 1.51
C GLU A 30 11.51 21.12 0.32
N PHE A 31 11.01 21.99 -0.55
CA PHE A 31 10.34 21.61 -1.80
C PHE A 31 11.33 21.66 -2.96
N ARG A 32 12.18 20.63 -3.04
CA ARG A 32 13.17 20.48 -4.13
C ARG A 32 12.82 19.31 -5.05
N PRO A 33 13.17 19.37 -6.35
CA PRO A 33 12.91 18.28 -7.28
C PRO A 33 13.41 16.93 -6.74
N GLY A 34 12.65 15.85 -6.95
CA GLY A 34 12.98 14.54 -6.39
C GLY A 34 12.44 14.27 -4.99
N CYS A 35 11.92 15.29 -4.30
CA CYS A 35 11.51 15.21 -2.89
C CYS A 35 10.02 15.43 -2.59
N TYR A 36 9.21 15.65 -3.62
CA TYR A 36 7.76 15.81 -3.48
C TYR A 36 7.03 15.22 -4.68
N LEU A 37 5.74 14.93 -4.50
CA LEU A 37 4.84 14.45 -5.54
C LEU A 37 3.96 15.61 -6.02
N TYR A 38 3.59 15.63 -7.29
CA TYR A 38 2.77 16.69 -7.87
C TYR A 38 1.32 16.62 -7.42
N ALA A 39 0.72 17.80 -7.34
CA ALA A 39 -0.69 17.98 -7.04
C ALA A 39 -1.57 17.31 -8.09
N VAL A 40 -2.69 16.74 -7.64
CA VAL A 40 -3.71 16.15 -8.50
C VAL A 40 -4.33 17.17 -9.46
N GLU A 41 -4.62 16.74 -10.68
CA GLU A 41 -5.39 17.54 -11.64
C GLU A 41 -6.82 17.80 -11.11
N PRO A 42 -7.34 19.04 -11.15
CA PRO A 42 -8.64 19.38 -10.54
C PRO A 42 -9.81 18.54 -11.05
N GLN A 43 -9.81 18.23 -12.36
CA GLN A 43 -10.83 17.42 -13.00
C GLN A 43 -10.96 16.03 -12.35
N VAL A 44 -9.84 15.42 -11.94
CA VAL A 44 -9.86 14.09 -11.30
C VAL A 44 -10.61 14.14 -9.96
N MET A 45 -10.41 15.22 -9.19
CA MET A 45 -11.10 15.41 -7.92
C MET A 45 -12.58 15.74 -8.12
N GLU A 46 -12.90 16.57 -9.13
CA GLU A 46 -14.27 16.91 -9.51
C GLU A 46 -15.07 15.66 -9.92
N GLU A 47 -14.50 14.81 -10.79
CA GLU A 47 -15.09 13.54 -11.22
C GLU A 47 -15.37 12.61 -10.02
N LEU A 48 -14.52 12.64 -9.00
CA LEU A 48 -14.68 11.87 -7.76
C LEU A 48 -15.62 12.51 -6.74
N GLY A 49 -16.17 13.70 -7.03
CA GLY A 49 -17.01 14.45 -6.10
C GLY A 49 -16.25 14.88 -4.83
N ARG A 50 -14.96 15.19 -4.96
CA ARG A 50 -14.09 15.60 -3.85
C ARG A 50 -13.72 17.08 -3.92
N PRO A 51 -13.42 17.73 -2.77
CA PRO A 51 -12.87 19.08 -2.76
C PRO A 51 -11.61 19.17 -3.61
N HIS A 52 -11.37 20.33 -4.24
CA HIS A 52 -10.15 20.58 -4.99
C HIS A 52 -9.71 22.04 -4.83
N LEU A 53 -8.41 22.26 -4.94
CA LEU A 53 -7.78 23.58 -4.86
C LEU A 53 -7.67 24.30 -6.22
N GLY A 54 -8.20 23.71 -7.30
CA GLY A 54 -7.92 24.21 -8.66
C GLY A 54 -6.47 23.93 -9.05
N LYS A 55 -5.90 24.73 -9.95
CA LYS A 55 -4.50 24.53 -10.38
C LYS A 55 -3.55 25.10 -9.32
N TRP A 56 -2.71 24.25 -8.75
CA TRP A 56 -1.66 24.62 -7.80
C TRP A 56 -0.48 23.64 -7.91
N GLN A 57 0.67 24.02 -7.36
CA GLN A 57 1.85 23.17 -7.25
C GLN A 57 2.40 23.20 -5.82
N PRO A 58 3.01 22.10 -5.33
CA PRO A 58 3.61 22.06 -4.00
C PRO A 58 4.64 23.16 -3.73
N THR A 59 5.34 23.60 -4.77
CA THR A 59 6.35 24.67 -4.73
C THR A 59 5.79 26.08 -4.67
N ASP A 60 4.47 26.26 -4.80
CA ASP A 60 3.86 27.59 -4.76
C ASP A 60 4.04 28.23 -3.38
N GLU A 61 4.36 29.53 -3.36
CA GLU A 61 4.56 30.28 -2.13
C GLU A 61 3.28 30.35 -1.28
N LYS A 62 2.12 30.42 -1.93
CA LYS A 62 0.81 30.35 -1.28
C LYS A 62 -0.06 29.31 -1.95
N TRP A 63 -0.67 28.44 -1.15
CA TRP A 63 -1.64 27.47 -1.63
C TRP A 63 -3.04 28.10 -1.63
N PRO A 64 -3.87 27.86 -2.67
CA PRO A 64 -5.18 28.48 -2.81
C PRO A 64 -6.22 27.81 -1.89
N LEU A 65 -5.92 27.71 -0.60
CA LEU A 65 -6.79 27.12 0.42
C LEU A 65 -8.12 27.90 0.52
N PRO A 66 -9.25 27.22 0.78
CA PRO A 66 -10.54 27.90 0.98
C PRO A 66 -10.49 28.84 2.20
N GLU A 67 -11.29 29.90 2.20
CA GLU A 67 -11.26 30.92 3.28
C GLU A 67 -11.43 30.33 4.69
N ASN A 68 -12.28 29.30 4.81
CA ASN A 68 -12.57 28.58 6.05
C ASN A 68 -11.69 27.32 6.26
N TRP A 69 -10.51 27.24 5.64
CA TRP A 69 -9.66 26.04 5.70
C TRP A 69 -9.30 25.61 7.13
N LYS A 70 -9.15 26.55 8.06
CA LYS A 70 -8.85 26.24 9.47
C LYS A 70 -10.01 25.51 10.14
N GLU A 71 -11.24 25.94 9.87
CA GLU A 71 -12.47 25.30 10.35
C GLU A 71 -12.57 23.89 9.77
N ILE A 72 -12.35 23.72 8.45
CA ILE A 72 -12.34 22.41 7.78
C ILE A 72 -11.36 21.46 8.48
N VAL A 73 -10.11 21.89 8.71
CA VAL A 73 -9.10 21.05 9.38
C VAL A 73 -9.50 20.72 10.82
N ARG A 74 -10.02 21.68 11.59
CA ARG A 74 -10.43 21.45 12.98
C ARG A 74 -11.55 20.42 13.05
N GLU A 75 -12.57 20.54 12.19
CA GLU A 75 -13.66 19.57 12.09
C GLU A 75 -13.17 18.21 11.62
N ALA A 76 -12.27 18.18 10.64
CA ALA A 76 -11.65 16.97 10.13
C ALA A 76 -10.88 16.20 11.21
N ILE A 77 -10.10 16.89 12.05
CA ILE A 77 -9.38 16.30 13.19
C ILE A 77 -10.38 15.79 14.24
N LYS A 78 -11.35 16.62 14.63
CA LYS A 78 -12.36 16.26 15.64
C LYS A 78 -13.11 14.99 15.25
N LYS A 79 -13.62 14.95 14.01
CA LYS A 79 -14.33 13.79 13.44
C LYS A 79 -13.49 12.51 13.52
N ARG A 80 -12.19 12.59 13.26
CA ARG A 80 -11.28 11.44 13.29
C ARG A 80 -10.94 11.01 14.72
N LEU A 81 -10.76 11.93 15.66
CA LEU A 81 -10.59 11.61 17.08
C LEU A 81 -11.85 10.96 17.69
N GLU A 82 -13.04 11.34 17.24
CA GLU A 82 -14.31 10.77 17.71
C GLU A 82 -14.60 9.40 17.08
N ARG A 83 -14.37 9.25 15.77
CA ARG A 83 -14.76 8.03 15.02
C ARG A 83 -13.68 6.95 14.96
N ASN A 84 -12.40 7.32 15.04
CA ASN A 84 -11.28 6.36 14.93
C ASN A 84 -10.61 6.16 16.29
N ARG A 85 -11.04 5.11 17.00
CA ARG A 85 -10.49 4.76 18.32
C ARG A 85 -8.97 4.57 18.29
N ALA A 86 -8.44 3.88 17.30
CA ALA A 86 -7.00 3.66 17.16
C ALA A 86 -6.23 4.97 17.04
N PHE A 87 -6.67 5.87 16.15
CA PHE A 87 -6.08 7.19 15.97
C PHE A 87 -6.07 7.99 17.28
N LYS A 88 -7.21 8.06 17.99
CA LYS A 88 -7.29 8.73 19.29
C LYS A 88 -6.30 8.14 20.29
N LEU A 89 -6.29 6.82 20.46
CA LEU A 89 -5.36 6.14 21.37
C LEU A 89 -3.91 6.45 21.03
N PHE A 90 -3.52 6.39 19.75
CA PHE A 90 -2.16 6.74 19.32
C PHE A 90 -1.79 8.20 19.65
N MET A 91 -2.76 9.11 19.58
CA MET A 91 -2.61 10.51 19.99
C MET A 91 -2.59 10.71 21.52
N ASP A 92 -2.95 9.71 22.32
CA ASP A 92 -2.96 9.82 23.79
C ASP A 92 -1.78 9.08 24.44
N ILE A 93 -1.45 7.88 23.97
CA ILE A 93 -0.53 6.96 24.67
C ILE A 93 0.95 7.15 24.32
N CYS A 94 1.29 7.95 23.31
CA CYS A 94 2.70 8.15 22.94
C CYS A 94 3.46 8.91 24.04
N VAL A 95 4.42 8.22 24.67
CA VAL A 95 5.31 8.79 25.70
C VAL A 95 6.61 9.37 25.14
N ARG A 96 6.78 9.38 23.81
CA ARG A 96 7.95 9.94 23.11
C ARG A 96 9.30 9.28 23.52
N CYS A 97 9.31 7.98 23.78
CA CYS A 97 10.53 7.25 24.17
C CYS A 97 11.57 7.09 23.04
N GLY A 98 11.18 7.32 21.78
CA GLY A 98 12.10 7.27 20.64
C GLY A 98 12.43 5.86 20.11
N ALA A 99 11.87 4.78 20.66
CA ALA A 99 12.18 3.40 20.25
C ALA A 99 11.92 3.10 18.76
N CYS A 100 11.03 3.88 18.13
CA CYS A 100 10.70 3.77 16.71
C CYS A 100 11.57 4.64 15.79
N ALA A 101 12.41 5.54 16.32
CA ALA A 101 13.11 6.57 15.56
C ALA A 101 14.01 5.98 14.45
N ASP A 102 14.97 5.15 14.84
CA ASP A 102 15.94 4.48 13.97
C ASP A 102 15.33 3.37 13.11
N LYS A 103 14.03 3.10 13.25
CA LYS A 103 13.32 2.07 12.48
C LYS A 103 12.79 2.61 11.16
N CYS A 104 12.64 3.92 11.04
CA CYS A 104 12.22 4.59 9.81
C CYS A 104 13.41 4.79 8.89
N HIS A 105 13.45 4.04 7.80
CA HIS A 105 14.46 4.15 6.76
C HIS A 105 14.53 5.53 6.07
N PHE A 106 13.40 6.24 5.92
CA PHE A 106 13.43 7.65 5.47
C PHE A 106 14.16 8.56 6.45
N PHE A 107 14.06 8.33 7.76
CA PHE A 107 14.89 9.06 8.72
C PHE A 107 16.36 8.68 8.57
N LEU A 108 16.66 7.39 8.46
CA LEU A 108 18.03 6.91 8.28
C LEU A 108 18.71 7.49 7.04
N GLY A 109 18.02 7.62 5.91
CA GLY A 109 18.61 8.14 4.66
C GLY A 109 18.46 9.64 4.41
N THR A 110 17.67 10.35 5.22
CA THR A 110 17.58 11.82 5.12
C THR A 110 18.27 12.53 6.28
N GLY A 111 18.39 11.89 7.44
CA GLY A 111 18.76 12.55 8.70
C GLY A 111 17.68 13.51 9.23
N ASP A 112 16.55 13.68 8.53
CA ASP A 112 15.53 14.65 8.90
C ASP A 112 14.74 14.15 10.12
N PRO A 113 14.80 14.86 11.27
CA PRO A 113 14.12 14.42 12.48
C PRO A 113 12.61 14.26 12.30
N LYS A 114 11.96 14.98 11.38
CA LYS A 114 10.51 14.88 11.13
C LYS A 114 10.11 13.59 10.41
N ASN A 115 11.09 12.86 9.87
CA ASN A 115 10.89 11.51 9.39
C ASN A 115 10.94 10.44 10.50
N MET A 116 11.43 10.77 11.70
CA MET A 116 11.30 9.87 12.85
C MET A 116 9.81 9.64 13.14
N PRO A 117 9.32 8.41 13.33
CA PRO A 117 7.89 8.14 13.51
C PRO A 117 7.31 8.85 14.74
N VAL A 118 8.08 8.93 15.83
CA VAL A 118 7.72 9.69 17.03
C VAL A 118 7.46 11.16 16.72
N LEU A 119 8.31 11.80 15.89
CA LEU A 119 8.17 13.21 15.57
C LEU A 119 7.16 13.45 14.46
N ARG A 120 7.04 12.54 13.49
CA ARG A 120 5.97 12.57 12.49
C ARG A 120 4.58 12.58 13.14
N ALA A 121 4.40 11.81 14.22
CA ALA A 121 3.17 11.88 15.03
C ALA A 121 3.01 13.23 15.76
N GLU A 122 4.10 13.88 16.16
CA GLU A 122 4.06 15.22 16.77
C GLU A 122 3.64 16.33 15.81
N LEU A 123 3.79 16.13 14.49
CA LEU A 123 3.32 17.10 13.50
C LEU A 123 1.82 17.39 13.66
N ILE A 124 1.02 16.37 13.98
CA ILE A 124 -0.41 16.50 14.29
C ILE A 124 -0.69 16.70 15.79
N ARG A 125 0.02 16.00 16.69
CA ARG A 125 -0.22 16.14 18.15
C ARG A 125 0.03 17.57 18.63
N SER A 126 0.98 18.28 18.04
CA SER A 126 1.23 19.69 18.35
C SER A 126 0.05 20.60 17.99
N ILE A 127 -0.68 20.30 16.91
CA ILE A 127 -1.90 21.02 16.55
C ILE A 127 -3.06 20.60 17.43
N ILE A 128 -3.22 19.30 17.73
CA ILE A 128 -4.25 18.83 18.68
C ILE A 128 -4.10 19.54 20.03
N LYS A 129 -2.87 19.63 20.55
CA LYS A 129 -2.57 20.37 21.78
C LYS A 129 -2.86 21.87 21.64
N GLY A 130 -2.37 22.51 20.58
CA GLY A 130 -2.52 23.95 20.37
C GLY A 130 -3.97 24.41 20.14
N GLU A 131 -4.80 23.60 19.47
CA GLU A 131 -6.13 23.99 19.01
C GLU A 131 -7.29 23.42 19.85
N PHE A 132 -7.08 22.32 20.57
CA PHE A 132 -8.17 21.62 21.30
C PHE A 132 -7.99 21.56 22.81
N SER A 133 -6.78 21.79 23.34
CA SER A 133 -6.54 21.85 24.80
C SER A 133 -6.56 23.28 25.31
N THR A 134 -7.31 23.56 26.38
CA THR A 134 -7.26 24.86 27.07
C THR A 134 -5.85 25.20 27.55
N PHE A 135 -5.13 24.21 28.09
CA PHE A 135 -3.75 24.35 28.51
C PHE A 135 -2.83 24.64 27.32
N GLY A 136 -3.03 23.92 26.21
CA GLY A 136 -2.21 24.13 25.01
C GLY A 136 -2.46 25.48 24.32
N LYS A 137 -3.69 25.99 24.35
CA LYS A 137 -4.02 27.34 23.88
C LYS A 137 -3.33 28.44 24.70
N LEU A 138 -3.22 28.25 26.01
CA LEU A 138 -2.64 29.25 26.92
C LEU A 138 -1.11 29.23 26.92
N PHE A 139 -0.51 28.04 26.94
CA PHE A 139 0.94 27.87 27.08
C PHE A 139 1.67 27.63 25.74
N GLY A 140 0.93 27.46 24.64
CA GLY A 140 1.47 27.32 23.29
C GLY A 140 2.63 26.31 23.23
N ARG A 141 3.79 26.79 22.79
CA ARG A 141 5.01 25.98 22.60
C ARG A 141 5.50 25.29 23.87
N LEU A 142 5.29 25.87 25.06
CA LEU A 142 5.69 25.26 26.34
C LEU A 142 4.92 23.97 26.62
N SER A 143 3.69 23.85 26.12
CA SER A 143 2.89 22.62 26.20
C SER A 143 3.22 21.60 25.08
N GLY A 144 4.10 21.98 24.15
CA GLY A 144 4.32 21.30 22.88
C GLY A 144 3.23 21.57 21.84
N GLY A 145 2.37 22.57 22.08
CA GLY A 145 1.34 23.02 21.14
C GLY A 145 1.85 24.11 20.19
N ARG A 146 1.28 24.22 19.00
CA ARG A 146 1.53 25.34 18.06
C ARG A 146 0.26 25.70 17.29
N PRO A 147 0.13 26.93 16.77
CA PRO A 147 -1.06 27.33 16.01
C PRO A 147 -1.11 26.64 14.65
N LEU A 148 -2.33 26.42 14.16
CA LEU A 148 -2.57 25.96 12.79
C LEU A 148 -2.30 27.08 11.78
N THR A 149 -1.31 26.87 10.91
CA THR A 149 -0.87 27.83 9.86
C THR A 149 -0.73 27.12 8.51
N GLU A 150 -0.63 27.88 7.42
CA GLU A 150 -0.41 27.30 6.08
C GLU A 150 0.92 26.54 6.00
N ASP A 151 1.99 27.05 6.64
CA ASP A 151 3.29 26.35 6.73
C ASP A 151 3.16 24.95 7.37
N VAL A 152 2.24 24.79 8.33
CA VAL A 152 1.93 23.47 8.93
C VAL A 152 1.24 22.54 7.92
N ILE A 153 0.35 23.05 7.08
CA ILE A 153 -0.29 22.25 6.02
C ILE A 153 0.75 21.77 5.00
N LYS A 154 1.67 22.66 4.59
CA LYS A 154 2.79 22.30 3.70
C LYS A 154 3.72 21.27 4.32
N GLU A 155 4.00 21.41 5.62
CA GLU A 155 4.78 20.44 6.39
C GLU A 155 4.09 19.07 6.44
N TRP A 156 2.79 19.03 6.74
CA TRP A 156 2.02 17.79 6.74
C TRP A 156 2.06 17.10 5.39
N PHE A 157 1.82 17.85 4.31
CA PHE A 157 1.88 17.31 2.95
C PHE A 157 3.20 16.57 2.71
N ILE A 158 4.34 17.23 2.93
CA ILE A 158 5.65 16.61 2.71
C ILE A 158 5.81 15.36 3.57
N TYR A 159 5.73 15.44 4.90
CA TYR A 159 6.15 14.32 5.74
C TYR A 159 5.15 13.15 5.77
N PHE A 160 3.86 13.39 5.55
CA PHE A 160 2.89 12.30 5.42
C PHE A 160 2.89 11.67 4.04
N TYR A 161 3.31 12.38 2.98
CA TYR A 161 3.60 11.79 1.67
C TYR A 161 5.04 11.29 1.50
N GLN A 162 5.88 11.35 2.54
CA GLN A 162 7.13 10.58 2.62
C GLN A 162 6.97 9.21 3.28
N CYS A 163 5.89 8.98 4.03
CA CYS A 163 5.64 7.71 4.69
C CYS A 163 5.03 6.69 3.72
N THR A 164 5.71 5.58 3.45
CA THR A 164 5.18 4.46 2.64
C THR A 164 4.18 3.57 3.38
N GLU A 165 3.78 3.97 4.60
CA GLU A 165 2.87 3.21 5.47
C GLU A 165 3.32 1.77 5.72
N CYS A 166 4.63 1.56 5.69
CA CYS A 166 5.19 0.23 5.70
C CYS A 166 5.05 -0.46 7.06
N ARG A 167 4.72 0.25 8.15
CA ARG A 167 4.53 -0.27 9.52
C ARG A 167 5.76 -0.85 10.21
N ARG A 168 6.98 -0.65 9.69
CA ARG A 168 8.19 -1.14 10.38
C ARG A 168 8.32 -0.53 11.76
N CYS A 169 8.10 0.77 11.87
CA CYS A 169 8.09 1.49 13.15
C CYS A 169 7.04 0.99 14.14
N SER A 170 5.90 0.48 13.65
CA SER A 170 4.80 -0.04 14.47
C SER A 170 5.18 -1.35 15.16
N VAL A 171 5.99 -2.21 14.51
CA VAL A 171 6.52 -3.46 15.08
C VAL A 171 7.41 -3.21 16.30
N PHE A 172 8.19 -2.12 16.27
CA PHE A 172 9.14 -1.79 17.35
C PHE A 172 8.58 -0.84 18.41
N CYS A 173 7.37 -0.33 18.24
CA CYS A 173 6.78 0.58 19.21
C CYS A 173 6.26 -0.20 20.43
N PRO A 174 6.78 0.04 21.66
CA PRO A 174 6.35 -0.71 22.84
C PRO A 174 4.89 -0.43 23.24
N TYR A 175 4.30 0.65 22.71
CA TYR A 175 2.88 1.01 22.90
C TYR A 175 1.98 0.55 21.75
N GLY A 176 2.52 -0.12 20.74
CA GLY A 176 1.77 -0.58 19.57
C GLY A 176 1.22 0.55 18.69
N ILE A 177 1.82 1.74 18.74
CA ILE A 177 1.38 2.88 17.91
C ILE A 177 1.67 2.59 16.45
N ASP A 178 0.62 2.56 15.64
CA ASP A 178 0.75 2.37 14.20
C ASP A 178 0.85 3.71 13.47
N THR A 179 2.06 4.05 13.01
CA THR A 179 2.28 5.29 12.25
C THR A 179 1.63 5.23 10.86
N ALA A 180 1.41 4.04 10.30
CA ALA A 180 0.69 3.91 9.03
C ALA A 180 -0.75 4.42 9.16
N GLU A 181 -1.46 4.02 10.22
CA GLU A 181 -2.82 4.50 10.51
C GLU A 181 -2.86 6.01 10.74
N VAL A 182 -1.87 6.55 11.47
CA VAL A 182 -1.73 8.01 11.66
C VAL A 182 -1.55 8.71 10.30
N THR A 183 -0.69 8.17 9.44
CA THR A 183 -0.47 8.70 8.08
C THR A 183 -1.75 8.66 7.25
N ILE A 184 -2.51 7.56 7.26
CA ILE A 184 -3.79 7.45 6.53
C ILE A 184 -4.76 8.54 6.98
N MET A 185 -4.94 8.71 8.30
CA MET A 185 -5.82 9.76 8.84
C MET A 185 -5.38 11.17 8.40
N MET A 186 -4.08 11.42 8.39
CA MET A 186 -3.53 12.73 8.01
C MET A 186 -3.66 13.01 6.51
N ARG A 187 -3.46 12.01 5.66
CA ARG A 187 -3.73 12.11 4.22
C ARG A 187 -5.21 12.40 3.97
N GLU A 188 -6.12 11.74 4.68
CA GLU A 188 -7.54 12.08 4.56
C GLU A 188 -7.85 13.51 5.03
N ILE A 189 -7.23 14.02 6.09
CA ILE A 189 -7.40 15.43 6.52
C ILE A 189 -6.96 16.39 5.41
N LEU A 190 -5.85 16.10 4.73
CA LEU A 190 -5.40 16.88 3.57
C LEU A 190 -6.39 16.79 2.41
N HIS A 191 -7.03 15.64 2.20
CA HIS A 191 -8.05 15.47 1.16
C HIS A 191 -9.30 16.32 1.40
N GLU A 192 -9.69 16.56 2.67
CA GLU A 192 -10.80 17.49 2.99
C GLU A 192 -10.50 18.93 2.54
N LEU A 193 -9.21 19.31 2.44
CA LEU A 193 -8.77 20.59 1.89
C LEU A 193 -8.65 20.56 0.35
N GLY A 194 -8.84 19.41 -0.29
CA GLY A 194 -8.56 19.23 -1.72
C GLY A 194 -7.08 19.08 -2.07
N ILE A 195 -6.25 18.76 -1.08
CA ILE A 195 -4.83 18.45 -1.26
C ILE A 195 -4.70 16.94 -1.45
N ALA A 196 -4.38 16.50 -2.67
CA ALA A 196 -4.11 15.11 -2.98
C ALA A 196 -3.06 14.99 -4.10
N LEU A 197 -2.56 13.77 -4.32
CA LEU A 197 -1.51 13.49 -5.30
C LEU A 197 -2.07 12.97 -6.61
N ASN A 198 -1.55 13.46 -7.73
CA ASN A 198 -1.99 12.99 -9.05
C ASN A 198 -1.75 11.49 -9.23
N TRP A 199 -0.55 11.05 -8.85
CA TRP A 199 -0.11 9.65 -8.95
C TRP A 199 -1.01 8.67 -8.19
N ALA A 200 -1.63 9.11 -7.10
CA ALA A 200 -2.49 8.25 -6.29
C ALA A 200 -3.98 8.38 -6.67
N MET A 201 -4.45 9.58 -7.03
CA MET A 201 -5.87 9.84 -7.28
C MET A 201 -6.34 9.44 -8.67
N LYS A 202 -5.50 9.59 -9.72
CA LYS A 202 -5.88 9.19 -11.08
C LYS A 202 -6.11 7.68 -11.19
N PRO A 203 -5.24 6.81 -10.63
CA PRO A 203 -5.51 5.38 -10.66
C PRO A 203 -6.68 4.95 -9.76
N LEU A 204 -6.91 5.64 -8.64
CA LEU A 204 -8.13 5.47 -7.83
C LEU A 204 -9.38 5.77 -8.64
N ARG A 205 -9.41 6.90 -9.37
CA ARG A 205 -10.52 7.28 -10.25
C ARG A 205 -10.79 6.21 -11.29
N ASN A 206 -9.76 5.75 -11.98
CA ASN A 206 -9.90 4.70 -12.99
C ASN A 206 -10.44 3.40 -12.37
N SER A 207 -9.95 3.02 -11.19
CA SER A 207 -10.44 1.83 -10.47
C SER A 207 -11.92 1.97 -10.09
N HIS A 208 -12.34 3.18 -9.70
CA HIS A 208 -13.72 3.48 -9.32
C HIS A 208 -14.68 3.34 -10.51
N PHE A 209 -14.39 4.02 -11.63
CA PHE A 209 -15.31 4.06 -12.76
C PHE A 209 -15.17 2.90 -13.74
N VAL A 210 -13.95 2.45 -14.02
CA VAL A 210 -13.67 1.43 -15.03
C VAL A 210 -13.45 0.06 -14.40
N GLY A 211 -12.74 0.00 -13.27
CA GLY A 211 -12.47 -1.24 -12.53
C GLY A 211 -11.01 -1.64 -12.41
N ASN A 212 -10.12 -0.92 -13.08
CA ASN A 212 -8.67 -1.09 -12.93
C ASN A 212 -7.95 0.26 -12.93
N HIS A 213 -6.71 0.26 -12.44
CA HIS A 213 -5.98 1.50 -12.15
C HIS A 213 -5.51 2.24 -13.41
N LEU A 214 -5.38 1.54 -14.54
CA LEU A 214 -5.05 2.17 -15.83
C LEU A 214 -6.25 2.72 -16.58
N GLY A 215 -7.47 2.30 -16.24
CA GLY A 215 -8.67 2.67 -17.00
C GLY A 215 -8.85 1.87 -18.28
N LEU A 216 -8.31 0.65 -18.34
CA LEU A 216 -8.43 -0.26 -19.47
C LEU A 216 -9.86 -0.75 -19.61
N GLN A 217 -10.35 -0.73 -20.85
CA GLN A 217 -11.66 -1.24 -21.19
C GLN A 217 -11.66 -2.79 -21.23
N PRO A 218 -12.82 -3.45 -21.06
CA PRO A 218 -12.88 -4.91 -21.04
C PRO A 218 -12.28 -5.62 -22.26
N HIS A 219 -12.42 -5.05 -23.46
CA HIS A 219 -11.83 -5.62 -24.68
C HIS A 219 -10.31 -5.54 -24.66
N THR A 220 -9.74 -4.41 -24.20
CA THR A 220 -8.28 -4.24 -24.06
C THR A 220 -7.67 -5.23 -23.08
N ILE A 221 -8.36 -5.51 -21.96
CA ILE A 221 -7.90 -6.54 -21.01
C ILE A 221 -7.87 -7.91 -21.69
N LYS A 222 -8.92 -8.27 -22.44
CA LYS A 222 -8.96 -9.54 -23.17
C LYS A 222 -7.85 -9.63 -24.20
N GLU A 223 -7.66 -8.60 -25.02
CA GLU A 223 -6.62 -8.55 -26.07
C GLU A 223 -5.22 -8.71 -25.48
N ASN A 224 -4.93 -8.02 -24.37
CA ASN A 224 -3.64 -8.16 -23.68
C ASN A 224 -3.46 -9.58 -23.13
N ILE A 225 -4.50 -10.20 -22.57
CA ILE A 225 -4.43 -11.58 -22.12
C ILE A 225 -4.16 -12.51 -23.31
N ASP A 226 -4.91 -12.39 -24.40
CA ASP A 226 -4.72 -13.21 -25.61
C ASP A 226 -3.27 -13.11 -26.13
N PHE A 227 -2.67 -11.91 -26.08
CA PHE A 227 -1.26 -11.70 -26.40
C PHE A 227 -0.33 -12.52 -25.48
N LEU A 228 -0.53 -12.44 -24.15
CA LEU A 228 0.25 -13.23 -23.19
C LEU A 228 0.06 -14.74 -23.36
N LEU A 229 -1.14 -15.21 -23.76
CA LEU A 229 -1.38 -16.63 -24.06
C LEU A 229 -0.64 -17.07 -25.32
N SER A 230 -0.55 -16.22 -26.35
CA SER A 230 0.27 -16.46 -27.54
C SER A 230 1.76 -16.56 -27.18
N ASP A 231 2.26 -15.69 -26.29
CA ASP A 231 3.64 -15.76 -25.82
C ASP A 231 3.91 -17.06 -25.05
N ILE A 232 2.98 -17.49 -24.19
CA ILE A 232 3.06 -18.79 -23.51
C ILE A 232 3.15 -19.91 -24.54
N GLU A 233 2.26 -19.96 -25.52
CA GLU A 233 2.26 -21.00 -26.55
C GLU A 233 3.57 -21.00 -27.34
N GLN A 234 4.08 -19.83 -27.73
CA GLN A 234 5.35 -19.73 -28.47
C GLN A 234 6.54 -20.21 -27.64
N ILE A 235 6.58 -19.90 -26.34
CA ILE A 235 7.71 -20.24 -25.46
C ILE A 235 7.65 -21.71 -25.03
N THR A 236 6.47 -22.22 -24.70
CA THR A 236 6.31 -23.52 -24.04
C THR A 236 5.67 -24.59 -24.93
N GLY A 237 5.07 -24.21 -26.05
CA GLY A 237 4.25 -25.09 -26.90
C GLY A 237 2.92 -25.49 -26.27
N ILE A 238 2.51 -24.84 -25.17
CA ILE A 238 1.28 -25.18 -24.42
C ILE A 238 0.21 -24.15 -24.75
N GLN A 239 -0.91 -24.63 -25.26
CA GLN A 239 -2.11 -23.81 -25.43
C GLN A 239 -2.88 -23.73 -24.12
N VAL A 240 -3.11 -22.51 -23.66
CA VAL A 240 -3.84 -22.19 -22.44
C VAL A 240 -5.04 -21.30 -22.77
N GLU A 241 -6.10 -21.39 -21.96
CA GLU A 241 -7.27 -20.52 -22.06
C GLU A 241 -7.51 -19.84 -20.71
N VAL A 242 -7.89 -18.56 -20.74
CA VAL A 242 -8.27 -17.82 -19.54
C VAL A 242 -9.78 -17.53 -19.58
N PRO A 243 -10.60 -18.18 -18.72
CA PRO A 243 -12.02 -17.89 -18.63
C PRO A 243 -12.27 -16.48 -18.05
N ILE A 244 -13.02 -15.66 -18.77
CA ILE A 244 -13.35 -14.28 -18.39
C ILE A 244 -14.85 -14.15 -18.12
N ASN A 245 -15.21 -13.61 -16.95
CA ASN A 245 -16.59 -13.39 -16.50
C ASN A 245 -17.48 -14.65 -16.55
N ARG A 246 -16.90 -15.84 -16.46
CA ARG A 246 -17.63 -17.11 -16.51
C ARG A 246 -18.41 -17.31 -15.21
N LYS A 247 -19.72 -17.54 -15.32
CA LYS A 247 -20.57 -17.78 -14.15
C LYS A 247 -20.42 -19.22 -13.63
N GLY A 248 -20.41 -19.38 -12.32
CA GLY A 248 -20.39 -20.69 -11.65
C GLY A 248 -19.02 -21.36 -11.58
N ALA A 249 -17.94 -20.63 -11.85
CA ALA A 249 -16.58 -21.15 -11.63
C ALA A 249 -16.33 -21.39 -10.13
N GLU A 250 -15.47 -22.35 -9.79
CA GLU A 250 -15.06 -22.58 -8.40
C GLU A 250 -14.46 -21.31 -7.76
N VAL A 251 -13.57 -20.63 -8.49
CA VAL A 251 -12.79 -19.51 -7.96
C VAL A 251 -12.91 -18.24 -8.81
N LEU A 252 -13.08 -17.09 -8.18
CA LEU A 252 -12.75 -15.79 -8.79
C LEU A 252 -11.27 -15.48 -8.51
N PHE A 253 -10.45 -15.43 -9.55
CA PHE A 253 -9.06 -15.00 -9.43
C PHE A 253 -8.95 -13.48 -9.59
N VAL A 254 -8.39 -12.82 -8.58
CA VAL A 254 -8.21 -11.36 -8.54
C VAL A 254 -6.73 -11.05 -8.39
N THR A 255 -6.18 -10.35 -9.37
CA THR A 255 -4.76 -9.98 -9.43
C THR A 255 -4.64 -8.46 -9.53
N PRO A 256 -3.52 -7.84 -9.11
CA PRO A 256 -3.29 -6.42 -9.40
C PRO A 256 -3.29 -6.19 -10.91
N SER A 257 -3.91 -5.11 -11.38
CA SER A 257 -4.12 -5.00 -12.84
C SER A 257 -2.82 -4.87 -13.63
N ALA A 258 -1.72 -4.44 -12.99
CA ALA A 258 -0.36 -4.41 -13.57
C ALA A 258 0.05 -5.75 -14.19
N ASP A 259 -0.44 -6.86 -13.64
CA ASP A 259 -0.14 -8.20 -14.12
C ASP A 259 -0.68 -8.45 -15.54
N PHE A 260 -1.66 -7.68 -16.01
CA PHE A 260 -2.20 -7.80 -17.36
C PHE A 260 -1.41 -7.04 -18.43
N PHE A 261 -0.47 -6.14 -18.07
CA PHE A 261 0.10 -5.22 -19.07
C PHE A 261 1.47 -4.61 -18.76
N ALA A 262 1.96 -4.65 -17.52
CA ALA A 262 3.20 -3.98 -17.14
C ALA A 262 4.28 -5.00 -16.75
N GLU A 263 5.49 -4.78 -17.24
CA GLU A 263 6.65 -5.51 -16.76
C GLU A 263 7.07 -5.02 -15.37
N PRO A 264 7.50 -5.94 -14.47
CA PRO A 264 7.61 -7.39 -14.66
C PRO A 264 6.32 -8.18 -14.37
N GLY A 265 5.21 -7.53 -14.01
CA GLY A 265 3.96 -8.19 -13.59
C GLY A 265 3.37 -9.17 -14.61
N ILE A 266 3.55 -8.93 -15.91
CA ILE A 266 3.09 -9.85 -16.96
C ILE A 266 3.70 -11.26 -16.82
N TYR A 267 4.95 -11.38 -16.38
CA TYR A 267 5.59 -12.68 -16.17
C TYR A 267 4.93 -13.44 -15.01
N THR A 268 4.52 -12.71 -13.97
CA THR A 268 3.76 -13.27 -12.85
C THR A 268 2.39 -13.78 -13.32
N PHE A 269 1.68 -13.02 -14.17
CA PHE A 269 0.40 -13.46 -14.73
C PHE A 269 0.53 -14.76 -15.55
N MET A 270 1.53 -14.83 -16.43
CA MET A 270 1.80 -16.03 -17.22
C MET A 270 2.08 -17.24 -16.31
N GLY A 271 2.83 -17.02 -15.22
CA GLY A 271 3.07 -18.03 -14.19
C GLY A 271 1.79 -18.54 -13.52
N TYR A 272 0.86 -17.65 -13.15
CA TYR A 272 -0.43 -18.05 -12.59
C TYR A 272 -1.24 -18.90 -13.58
N VAL A 273 -1.37 -18.45 -14.83
CA VAL A 273 -2.16 -19.15 -15.84
C VAL A 273 -1.59 -20.55 -16.13
N LEU A 274 -0.26 -20.67 -16.25
CA LEU A 274 0.41 -21.95 -16.42
C LEU A 274 0.17 -22.89 -15.23
N LEU A 275 0.25 -22.37 -14.00
CA LEU A 275 -0.06 -23.14 -12.79
C LEU A 275 -1.51 -23.63 -12.79
N PHE A 276 -2.47 -22.73 -13.08
CA PHE A 276 -3.89 -23.05 -13.08
C PHE A 276 -4.25 -24.06 -14.17
N HIS A 277 -3.68 -23.92 -15.36
CA HIS A 277 -3.82 -24.89 -16.43
C HIS A 277 -3.25 -26.26 -16.02
N HIS A 278 -2.03 -26.29 -15.46
CA HIS A 278 -1.36 -27.54 -15.07
C HIS A 278 -2.17 -28.37 -14.07
N ILE A 279 -2.80 -27.71 -13.09
CA ILE A 279 -3.61 -28.37 -12.06
C ILE A 279 -5.08 -28.54 -12.45
N GLY A 280 -5.49 -28.02 -13.62
CA GLY A 280 -6.89 -28.03 -14.05
C GLY A 280 -7.82 -27.23 -13.14
N LEU A 281 -7.37 -26.09 -12.63
CA LEU A 281 -8.16 -25.25 -11.73
C LEU A 281 -9.38 -24.67 -12.47
N ASP A 282 -10.56 -24.79 -11.88
CA ASP A 282 -11.78 -24.19 -12.39
C ASP A 282 -11.90 -22.73 -11.90
N TYR A 283 -11.48 -21.75 -12.70
CA TYR A 283 -11.48 -20.35 -12.27
C TYR A 283 -12.18 -19.42 -13.26
N THR A 284 -12.33 -18.15 -12.88
CA THR A 284 -12.62 -17.05 -13.80
C THR A 284 -11.88 -15.82 -13.33
N ILE A 285 -11.49 -14.95 -14.26
CA ILE A 285 -11.16 -13.56 -13.93
C ILE A 285 -12.35 -12.65 -14.23
N SER A 286 -12.32 -11.43 -13.72
CA SER A 286 -13.32 -10.40 -14.02
C SER A 286 -12.70 -9.21 -14.73
N THR A 287 -13.37 -8.70 -15.77
CA THR A 287 -13.02 -7.40 -16.36
C THR A 287 -13.57 -6.22 -15.56
N TYR A 288 -14.59 -6.44 -14.72
CA TYR A 288 -15.17 -5.43 -13.83
C TYR A 288 -14.35 -5.28 -12.54
N ALA A 289 -14.04 -6.38 -11.85
CA ALA A 289 -13.16 -6.40 -10.68
C ALA A 289 -11.74 -6.80 -11.07
N SER A 290 -11.16 -6.04 -12.01
CA SER A 290 -9.86 -6.32 -12.63
C SER A 290 -8.67 -5.73 -11.85
N GLU A 291 -8.84 -5.36 -10.58
CA GLU A 291 -7.79 -4.75 -9.77
C GLU A 291 -7.87 -5.15 -8.29
N GLY A 292 -6.82 -5.80 -7.81
CA GLY A 292 -6.67 -6.16 -6.41
C GLY A 292 -6.05 -5.09 -5.51
N GLY A 293 -5.13 -4.27 -6.02
CA GLY A 293 -4.24 -3.41 -5.24
C GLY A 293 -4.90 -2.27 -4.45
N ASN A 294 -6.17 -2.01 -4.69
CA ASN A 294 -7.01 -1.09 -3.92
C ASN A 294 -6.37 0.30 -3.73
N PHE A 295 -6.27 1.06 -4.83
CA PHE A 295 -5.76 2.44 -4.82
C PHE A 295 -6.58 3.40 -3.94
N GLY A 296 -7.80 3.01 -3.55
CA GLY A 296 -8.56 3.66 -2.50
C GLY A 296 -7.81 3.73 -1.19
N PHE A 297 -7.17 2.63 -0.79
CA PHE A 297 -6.44 2.50 0.47
C PHE A 297 -5.27 3.47 0.63
N PHE A 298 -4.66 3.91 -0.47
CA PHE A 298 -3.56 4.89 -0.43
C PHE A 298 -4.03 6.31 -0.11
N ASN A 299 -5.34 6.55 -0.20
CA ASN A 299 -5.94 7.87 -0.30
C ASN A 299 -7.01 8.09 0.76
N THR A 300 -8.07 7.28 0.73
CA THR A 300 -9.23 7.40 1.62
C THR A 300 -9.81 6.02 1.93
N LEU A 301 -10.17 5.79 3.19
CA LEU A 301 -10.81 4.54 3.61
C LEU A 301 -12.20 4.37 2.98
N GLU A 302 -12.87 5.47 2.62
CA GLU A 302 -14.16 5.41 1.92
C GLU A 302 -14.03 4.75 0.54
N PHE A 303 -13.10 5.22 -0.31
CA PHE A 303 -12.87 4.58 -1.60
C PHE A 303 -12.23 3.20 -1.43
N ALA A 304 -11.41 3.00 -0.40
CA ALA A 304 -10.85 1.68 -0.10
C ALA A 304 -11.96 0.65 0.14
N LYS A 305 -12.95 1.02 0.95
CA LYS A 305 -14.14 0.21 1.21
C LYS A 305 -14.96 -0.03 -0.07
N LYS A 306 -15.20 1.01 -0.89
CA LYS A 306 -15.96 0.88 -2.15
C LYS A 306 -15.29 -0.05 -3.15
N LEU A 307 -13.98 0.10 -3.39
CA LEU A 307 -13.24 -0.74 -4.32
C LEU A 307 -13.13 -2.19 -3.81
N HIS A 308 -12.98 -2.37 -2.51
CA HIS A 308 -13.05 -3.69 -1.89
C HIS A 308 -14.40 -4.37 -2.12
N ALA A 309 -15.52 -3.66 -1.87
CA ALA A 309 -16.87 -4.21 -2.06
C ALA A 309 -17.09 -4.69 -3.50
N LYS A 310 -16.53 -3.98 -4.48
CA LYS A 310 -16.65 -4.30 -5.91
C LYS A 310 -16.20 -5.73 -6.25
N ILE A 311 -15.15 -6.22 -5.59
CA ILE A 311 -14.65 -7.59 -5.78
C ILE A 311 -15.67 -8.62 -5.28
N TYR A 312 -16.27 -8.38 -4.13
CA TYR A 312 -17.25 -9.30 -3.53
C TYR A 312 -18.60 -9.29 -4.24
N GLU A 313 -19.07 -8.12 -4.67
CA GLU A 313 -20.26 -8.01 -5.52
C GLU A 313 -20.06 -8.71 -6.86
N GLU A 314 -18.84 -8.67 -7.40
CA GLU A 314 -18.50 -9.40 -8.61
C GLU A 314 -18.47 -10.92 -8.38
N ALA A 315 -17.89 -11.38 -7.27
CA ALA A 315 -17.92 -12.77 -6.88
C ALA A 315 -19.37 -13.29 -6.77
N LYS A 316 -20.25 -12.50 -6.16
CA LYS A 316 -21.69 -12.77 -6.07
C LYS A 316 -22.38 -12.81 -7.43
N ARG A 317 -22.11 -11.84 -8.32
CA ARG A 317 -22.68 -11.76 -9.67
C ARG A 317 -22.28 -12.97 -10.52
N LEU A 318 -21.02 -13.38 -10.40
CA LEU A 318 -20.45 -14.53 -11.11
C LEU A 318 -20.81 -15.87 -10.44
N LYS A 319 -21.36 -15.86 -9.22
CA LYS A 319 -21.72 -17.08 -8.47
C LYS A 319 -20.53 -18.01 -8.28
N VAL A 320 -19.36 -17.45 -7.99
CA VAL A 320 -18.20 -18.27 -7.60
C VAL A 320 -18.33 -18.72 -6.16
N LYS A 321 -17.53 -19.72 -5.75
CA LYS A 321 -17.57 -20.22 -4.36
C LYS A 321 -16.67 -19.44 -3.43
N TRP A 322 -15.46 -19.08 -3.86
CA TRP A 322 -14.50 -18.30 -3.08
C TRP A 322 -13.52 -17.52 -3.98
N ILE A 323 -12.65 -16.71 -3.39
CA ILE A 323 -11.75 -15.81 -4.12
C ILE A 323 -10.28 -16.22 -3.91
N LEU A 324 -9.50 -16.29 -4.99
CA LEU A 324 -8.05 -16.46 -4.94
C LEU A 324 -7.39 -15.14 -5.31
N GLY A 325 -6.53 -14.62 -4.42
CA GLY A 325 -5.77 -13.40 -4.65
C GLY A 325 -4.39 -13.66 -5.23
N GLY A 326 -3.97 -12.85 -6.20
CA GLY A 326 -2.57 -12.75 -6.61
C GLY A 326 -1.65 -12.13 -5.53
N GLU A 327 -0.40 -11.84 -5.89
CA GLU A 327 0.67 -11.46 -4.96
C GLU A 327 0.58 -10.04 -4.36
N CYS A 328 -0.40 -9.21 -4.76
CA CYS A 328 -0.42 -7.80 -4.36
C CYS A 328 -0.53 -7.64 -2.83
N GLY A 329 0.52 -7.10 -2.22
CA GLY A 329 0.55 -6.92 -0.77
C GLY A 329 -0.54 -5.99 -0.24
N HIS A 330 -0.83 -4.87 -0.91
CA HIS A 330 -1.86 -3.93 -0.45
C HIS A 330 -3.26 -4.53 -0.47
N MET A 331 -3.57 -5.32 -1.50
CA MET A 331 -4.78 -6.13 -1.59
C MET A 331 -4.92 -7.01 -0.35
N TRP A 332 -3.86 -7.77 -0.04
CA TRP A 332 -3.82 -8.68 1.10
C TRP A 332 -4.03 -7.96 2.45
N ARG A 333 -3.34 -6.83 2.63
CA ARG A 333 -3.51 -6.00 3.83
C ARG A 333 -4.94 -5.52 3.99
N VAL A 334 -5.57 -5.04 2.90
CA VAL A 334 -6.96 -4.56 2.97
C VAL A 334 -7.91 -5.68 3.37
N TRP A 335 -7.77 -6.84 2.73
CA TRP A 335 -8.61 -8.02 2.97
C TRP A 335 -8.53 -8.57 4.38
N HIS A 336 -7.37 -8.50 5.02
CA HIS A 336 -7.25 -9.03 6.36
C HIS A 336 -7.45 -7.99 7.46
N GLN A 337 -7.02 -6.75 7.27
CA GLN A 337 -7.09 -5.75 8.35
C GLN A 337 -8.44 -5.05 8.42
N TYR A 338 -9.13 -4.87 7.29
CA TYR A 338 -10.30 -4.00 7.23
C TYR A 338 -11.60 -4.70 6.85
N HIS A 339 -11.56 -5.85 6.17
CA HIS A 339 -12.75 -6.57 5.72
C HIS A 339 -13.79 -6.73 6.83
N ASN A 340 -13.41 -7.36 7.95
CA ASN A 340 -14.35 -7.67 9.03
C ASN A 340 -14.94 -6.39 9.65
N THR A 341 -14.14 -5.32 9.75
CA THR A 341 -14.59 -4.01 10.23
C THR A 341 -15.59 -3.37 9.27
N TRP A 342 -15.46 -3.59 7.97
CA TRP A 342 -16.27 -2.93 6.95
C TRP A 342 -17.55 -3.67 6.57
N PHE A 343 -17.51 -5.00 6.53
CA PHE A 343 -18.57 -5.83 5.96
C PHE A 343 -19.02 -6.97 6.89
N GLY A 344 -18.18 -7.39 7.86
CA GLY A 344 -18.40 -8.63 8.58
C GLY A 344 -18.28 -9.87 7.66
N PRO A 345 -18.75 -11.05 8.10
CA PRO A 345 -18.72 -12.26 7.28
C PRO A 345 -19.71 -12.18 6.10
N PHE A 346 -19.31 -12.72 4.95
CA PHE A 346 -20.21 -12.96 3.82
C PHE A 346 -20.80 -14.38 3.87
N ASP A 347 -22.13 -14.47 3.66
CA ASP A 347 -22.92 -15.71 3.75
C ASP A 347 -23.10 -16.43 2.39
N TYR A 348 -22.87 -15.74 1.27
CA TYR A 348 -23.03 -16.27 -0.08
C TYR A 348 -21.76 -16.86 -0.69
N LEU A 349 -20.62 -16.80 0.02
CA LEU A 349 -19.37 -17.44 -0.37
C LEU A 349 -19.02 -18.56 0.62
N GLU A 350 -18.47 -19.63 0.10
CA GLU A 350 -18.08 -20.81 0.87
C GLU A 350 -16.74 -20.57 1.59
N VAL A 351 -16.51 -21.29 2.69
CA VAL A 351 -15.15 -21.32 3.28
C VAL A 351 -14.19 -21.88 2.24
N PRO A 352 -13.09 -21.18 1.91
CA PRO A 352 -12.21 -21.62 0.84
C PRO A 352 -11.71 -23.04 1.10
N LYS A 353 -11.93 -23.90 0.10
CA LYS A 353 -11.42 -25.27 0.08
C LYS A 353 -10.73 -25.50 -1.25
N SER A 354 -9.48 -25.94 -1.21
CA SER A 354 -8.74 -26.27 -2.42
C SER A 354 -9.45 -27.40 -3.17
N PRO A 355 -9.84 -27.21 -4.44
CA PRO A 355 -10.45 -28.28 -5.23
C PRO A 355 -9.44 -29.36 -5.63
N ILE A 356 -8.13 -29.09 -5.47
CA ILE A 356 -7.04 -29.97 -5.91
C ILE A 356 -6.53 -30.87 -4.77
N THR A 357 -6.42 -30.32 -3.57
CA THR A 357 -5.88 -31.01 -2.38
C THR A 357 -6.97 -31.39 -1.38
N GLY A 358 -8.11 -30.70 -1.39
CA GLY A 358 -9.15 -30.83 -0.38
C GLY A 358 -8.88 -30.04 0.90
N THR A 359 -7.75 -29.32 1.00
CA THR A 359 -7.39 -28.47 2.14
C THR A 359 -8.45 -27.39 2.36
N VAL A 360 -8.92 -27.25 3.59
CA VAL A 360 -9.83 -26.17 4.00
C VAL A 360 -8.99 -25.06 4.63
N PHE A 361 -9.08 -23.84 4.10
CA PHE A 361 -8.36 -22.68 4.60
C PHE A 361 -9.18 -21.96 5.69
N GLU A 362 -9.22 -22.54 6.89
CA GLU A 362 -10.04 -22.04 8.00
C GLU A 362 -9.72 -20.58 8.40
N HIS A 363 -8.46 -20.14 8.23
CA HIS A 363 -8.06 -18.75 8.49
C HIS A 363 -8.78 -17.75 7.57
N ALA A 364 -9.23 -18.20 6.40
CA ALA A 364 -9.94 -17.41 5.39
C ALA A 364 -11.48 -17.50 5.53
N LYS A 365 -11.99 -18.08 6.62
CA LYS A 365 -13.43 -18.28 6.83
C LYS A 365 -14.25 -17.00 6.80
N GLU A 366 -13.72 -15.90 7.33
CA GLU A 366 -14.44 -14.62 7.40
C GLU A 366 -14.37 -13.88 6.07
N ASN A 367 -13.16 -13.70 5.52
CA ASN A 367 -12.95 -12.89 4.31
C ASN A 367 -13.16 -13.66 3.00
N LYS A 368 -13.15 -15.00 3.03
CA LYS A 368 -13.39 -15.89 1.87
C LYS A 368 -12.28 -15.83 0.81
N ILE A 369 -11.07 -15.48 1.21
CA ILE A 369 -9.93 -15.27 0.29
C ILE A 369 -8.68 -16.00 0.73
N VAL A 370 -7.99 -16.62 -0.22
CA VAL A 370 -6.68 -17.24 -0.02
C VAL A 370 -5.64 -16.50 -0.87
N HIS A 371 -4.43 -16.30 -0.34
CA HIS A 371 -3.31 -15.74 -1.10
C HIS A 371 -2.69 -16.81 -2.01
N ILE A 372 -2.24 -16.43 -3.21
CA ILE A 372 -1.62 -17.36 -4.16
C ILE A 372 -0.41 -18.11 -3.58
N CYS A 373 0.39 -17.47 -2.71
CA CYS A 373 1.48 -18.15 -2.00
C CYS A 373 0.97 -19.26 -1.05
N GLU A 374 -0.13 -19.03 -0.32
CA GLU A 374 -0.71 -20.05 0.56
C GLU A 374 -1.23 -21.23 -0.26
N PHE A 375 -1.96 -20.93 -1.35
CA PHE A 375 -2.49 -21.93 -2.26
C PHE A 375 -1.37 -22.73 -2.94
N THR A 376 -0.31 -22.07 -3.40
CA THR A 376 0.83 -22.73 -4.05
C THR A 376 1.63 -23.58 -3.07
N ALA A 377 1.86 -23.10 -1.84
CA ALA A 377 2.51 -23.88 -0.80
C ALA A 377 1.70 -25.14 -0.45
N ASP A 378 0.37 -25.04 -0.38
CA ASP A 378 -0.52 -26.19 -0.17
C ASP A 378 -0.40 -27.23 -1.29
N LEU A 379 -0.37 -26.80 -2.55
CA LEU A 379 -0.18 -27.70 -3.71
C LEU A 379 1.17 -28.45 -3.65
N ILE A 380 2.25 -27.73 -3.31
CA ILE A 380 3.59 -28.32 -3.16
C ILE A 380 3.61 -29.33 -2.01
N ALA A 381 3.07 -28.96 -0.84
CA ALA A 381 3.05 -29.81 0.34
C ALA A 381 2.29 -31.14 0.11
N HIS A 382 1.28 -31.12 -0.76
CA HIS A 382 0.50 -32.32 -1.14
C HIS A 382 1.06 -33.06 -2.37
N GLY A 383 2.26 -32.70 -2.86
CA GLY A 383 2.90 -33.35 -4.01
C GLY A 383 2.10 -33.22 -5.31
N LYS A 384 1.32 -32.15 -5.47
CA LYS A 384 0.49 -31.91 -6.67
C LYS A 384 1.28 -31.30 -7.82
N LEU A 385 2.46 -30.74 -7.57
CA LEU A 385 3.32 -30.13 -8.57
C LEU A 385 4.55 -30.99 -8.82
N LYS A 386 4.86 -31.23 -10.09
CA LYS A 386 6.11 -31.88 -10.51
C LYS A 386 7.19 -30.82 -10.70
N LEU A 387 7.99 -30.59 -9.65
CA LEU A 387 9.03 -29.58 -9.64
C LEU A 387 10.39 -30.18 -9.98
N ASP A 388 11.15 -29.46 -10.80
CA ASP A 388 12.55 -29.75 -11.09
C ASP A 388 13.38 -28.49 -10.75
N PRO A 389 13.94 -28.41 -9.51
CA PRO A 389 14.69 -27.25 -9.07
C PRO A 389 15.99 -27.03 -9.85
N SER A 390 16.51 -28.07 -10.52
CA SER A 390 17.78 -27.99 -11.28
C SER A 390 17.70 -27.01 -12.46
N ARG A 391 16.50 -26.77 -12.99
CA ARG A 391 16.24 -25.74 -14.01
C ARG A 391 16.62 -24.33 -13.55
N ASN A 392 16.69 -24.09 -12.25
CA ASN A 392 17.05 -22.80 -11.65
C ASN A 392 18.48 -22.78 -11.06
N ASP A 393 19.31 -23.81 -11.29
CA ASP A 393 20.67 -23.88 -10.73
C ASP A 393 21.60 -22.76 -11.24
N HIS A 394 21.25 -22.14 -12.37
CA HIS A 394 21.97 -21.00 -12.93
C HIS A 394 21.67 -19.68 -12.20
N LEU A 395 20.69 -19.65 -11.29
CA LEU A 395 20.31 -18.49 -10.51
C LEU A 395 20.86 -18.58 -9.08
N ILE A 396 21.13 -17.43 -8.48
CA ILE A 396 21.29 -17.27 -7.03
C ILE A 396 20.13 -16.40 -6.57
N VAL A 397 19.24 -16.97 -5.76
CA VAL A 397 17.96 -16.32 -5.42
C VAL A 397 18.00 -15.84 -3.97
N THR A 398 17.52 -14.62 -3.74
CA THR A 398 17.21 -14.09 -2.40
C THR A 398 15.76 -13.62 -2.36
N PHE A 399 15.17 -13.54 -1.17
CA PHE A 399 13.79 -13.11 -0.99
C PHE A 399 13.73 -11.79 -0.22
N HIS A 400 13.03 -10.80 -0.77
CA HIS A 400 12.72 -9.55 -0.09
C HIS A 400 11.26 -9.57 0.37
N ASP A 401 11.06 -9.72 1.68
CA ASP A 401 9.71 -9.74 2.26
C ASP A 401 8.95 -8.43 1.99
N SER A 402 7.81 -8.50 1.30
CA SER A 402 6.91 -7.35 1.13
C SER A 402 6.32 -6.93 2.47
N CYS A 403 6.31 -5.62 2.75
CA CYS A 403 5.86 -5.10 4.04
C CYS A 403 4.39 -5.42 4.37
N ASN A 404 3.54 -5.52 3.35
CA ASN A 404 2.11 -5.74 3.55
C ASN A 404 1.77 -7.21 3.77
N THR A 405 2.42 -8.15 3.09
CA THR A 405 2.19 -9.58 3.31
C THR A 405 2.93 -10.10 4.52
N SER A 406 4.16 -9.62 4.76
CA SER A 406 4.97 -9.98 5.93
C SER A 406 4.46 -9.30 7.21
N ARG A 407 5.04 -8.18 7.65
CA ARG A 407 4.77 -7.60 8.98
C ARG A 407 3.36 -7.06 9.18
N ALA A 408 2.64 -6.74 8.10
CA ALA A 408 1.25 -6.33 8.26
C ALA A 408 0.30 -7.53 8.39
N MET A 409 0.61 -8.70 7.81
CA MET A 409 -0.34 -9.83 7.76
C MET A 409 0.19 -11.26 7.99
N GLY A 410 1.48 -11.49 8.16
CA GLY A 410 2.07 -12.73 8.67
C GLY A 410 2.48 -13.78 7.64
N ILE A 411 2.43 -13.50 6.33
CA ILE A 411 2.95 -14.41 5.29
C ILE A 411 4.48 -14.33 5.32
N PHE A 412 5.10 -15.31 5.99
CA PHE A 412 6.55 -15.38 6.17
C PHE A 412 7.13 -16.65 5.56
N GLU A 413 6.51 -17.81 5.81
CA GLU A 413 7.12 -19.09 5.48
C GLU A 413 6.68 -19.63 4.13
N GLU A 414 5.47 -19.30 3.67
CA GLU A 414 4.91 -19.78 2.40
C GLU A 414 5.79 -19.40 1.20
N PRO A 415 6.24 -18.13 1.04
CA PRO A 415 7.12 -17.77 -0.06
C PRO A 415 8.47 -18.50 0.01
N ARG A 416 9.03 -18.66 1.22
CA ARG A 416 10.30 -19.36 1.44
C ARG A 416 10.19 -20.83 1.13
N PHE A 417 9.09 -21.46 1.54
CA PHE A 417 8.79 -22.85 1.25
C PHE A 417 8.68 -23.08 -0.26
N ILE A 418 7.98 -22.20 -0.98
CA ILE A 418 7.91 -22.26 -2.44
C ILE A 418 9.30 -22.14 -3.06
N ILE A 419 10.06 -21.09 -2.71
CA ILE A 419 11.40 -20.82 -3.28
C ILE A 419 12.34 -22.03 -3.09
N LYS A 420 12.39 -22.59 -1.88
CA LYS A 420 13.24 -23.76 -1.57
C LYS A 420 12.86 -25.04 -2.32
N ASN A 421 11.61 -25.15 -2.80
CA ASN A 421 11.17 -26.29 -3.61
C ASN A 421 11.38 -26.07 -5.11
N VAL A 422 11.61 -24.83 -5.56
CA VAL A 422 11.82 -24.51 -6.99
C VAL A 422 13.25 -24.10 -7.33
N CYS A 423 14.11 -23.84 -6.35
CA CYS A 423 15.49 -23.38 -6.56
C CYS A 423 16.44 -24.00 -5.52
N ASN A 424 17.55 -24.60 -5.99
CA ASN A 424 18.58 -25.17 -5.11
C ASN A 424 19.47 -24.09 -4.46
N ASN A 425 19.66 -22.95 -5.13
CA ASN A 425 20.59 -21.88 -4.74
C ASN A 425 19.86 -20.69 -4.10
N PHE A 426 19.13 -20.95 -3.01
CA PHE A 426 18.49 -19.91 -2.21
C PHE A 426 19.43 -19.40 -1.10
N VAL A 427 19.73 -18.10 -1.13
CA VAL A 427 20.48 -17.38 -0.10
C VAL A 427 19.56 -16.37 0.54
N GLU A 428 19.26 -16.57 1.82
CA GLU A 428 18.39 -15.67 2.59
C GLU A 428 19.10 -14.34 2.91
N MET A 429 18.33 -13.27 3.04
CA MET A 429 18.84 -11.98 3.55
C MET A 429 19.23 -12.08 5.04
N PRO A 430 20.05 -11.14 5.58
CA PRO A 430 20.38 -11.13 7.00
C PRO A 430 19.15 -11.17 7.93
N GLU A 431 19.25 -11.86 9.06
CA GLU A 431 18.11 -12.13 9.97
C GLU A 431 17.42 -10.84 10.46
N ASN A 432 18.15 -9.74 10.58
CA ASN A 432 17.62 -8.43 10.98
C ASN A 432 16.90 -7.67 9.85
N THR A 433 16.79 -8.25 8.65
CA THR A 433 16.18 -7.62 7.46
C THR A 433 15.12 -8.49 6.79
N ILE A 434 14.63 -9.53 7.46
CA ILE A 434 13.59 -10.44 6.95
C ILE A 434 12.34 -10.44 7.84
N ARG A 435 11.26 -11.06 7.36
CA ARG A 435 9.98 -11.22 8.06
C ARG A 435 9.47 -9.89 8.61
N GLU A 436 9.13 -9.81 9.89
CA GLU A 436 8.59 -8.60 10.51
C GLU A 436 9.58 -7.43 10.54
N LYS A 437 10.89 -7.72 10.44
CA LYS A 437 11.99 -6.73 10.52
C LYS A 437 12.39 -6.19 9.15
N THR A 438 11.84 -6.75 8.07
CA THR A 438 12.19 -6.38 6.69
C THR A 438 12.08 -4.88 6.42
N PHE A 439 12.98 -4.39 5.59
CA PHE A 439 12.97 -3.01 5.12
C PHE A 439 11.85 -2.82 4.08
N CYS A 440 11.49 -1.57 3.81
CA CYS A 440 10.52 -1.27 2.76
C CYS A 440 11.29 -0.86 1.51
N CYS A 441 10.84 -1.36 0.35
CA CYS A 441 11.38 -1.06 -0.97
C CYS A 441 11.18 0.39 -1.47
N GLY A 442 10.71 1.31 -0.61
CA GLY A 442 10.51 2.72 -0.95
C GLY A 442 9.25 3.06 -1.76
N SER A 443 8.52 2.09 -2.31
CA SER A 443 7.42 2.35 -3.27
C SER A 443 5.98 2.23 -2.74
N GLY A 444 5.79 1.91 -1.45
CA GLY A 444 4.47 1.64 -0.88
C GLY A 444 3.51 2.85 -0.85
N SER A 445 2.21 2.56 -0.87
CA SER A 445 1.11 3.51 -0.61
C SER A 445 1.06 4.73 -1.51
N GLY A 446 1.18 4.49 -2.83
CA GLY A 446 1.05 5.53 -3.85
C GLY A 446 2.28 6.43 -3.97
N LEU A 447 3.46 5.97 -3.55
CA LEU A 447 4.70 6.77 -3.61
C LEU A 447 5.69 6.27 -4.68
N ASN A 448 5.26 5.39 -5.59
CA ASN A 448 6.10 4.81 -6.65
C ASN A 448 6.21 5.71 -7.91
N ALA A 449 6.48 7.00 -7.75
CA ALA A 449 6.63 7.92 -8.88
C ALA A 449 8.08 8.38 -9.07
N ASP A 450 8.44 8.77 -10.29
CA ASP A 450 9.78 9.23 -10.65
C ASP A 450 10.12 10.62 -10.09
N GLU A 451 9.13 11.50 -9.98
CA GLU A 451 9.28 12.83 -9.35
C GLU A 451 9.69 12.78 -7.87
N PHE A 452 9.52 11.61 -7.24
CA PHE A 452 9.83 11.34 -5.84
C PHE A 452 11.07 10.44 -5.65
N MET A 453 11.82 10.22 -6.73
CA MET A 453 12.88 9.21 -6.78
C MET A 453 14.01 9.47 -5.79
N GLU A 454 14.37 10.71 -5.50
CA GLU A 454 15.47 10.97 -4.56
C GLU A 454 15.09 10.53 -3.14
N ILE A 455 13.89 10.87 -2.67
CA ILE A 455 13.44 10.42 -1.35
C ILE A 455 13.27 8.91 -1.32
N ARG A 456 12.84 8.29 -2.43
CA ARG A 456 12.81 6.82 -2.54
C ARG A 456 14.20 6.22 -2.37
N MET A 457 15.20 6.70 -3.11
CA MET A 457 16.59 6.22 -3.00
C MET A 457 17.19 6.44 -1.60
N ARG A 458 16.80 7.50 -0.89
CA ARG A 458 17.18 7.71 0.51
C ARG A 458 16.44 6.75 1.45
N GLY A 459 15.17 6.50 1.18
CA GLY A 459 14.32 5.66 1.98
C GLY A 459 14.62 4.17 1.81
N GLY A 460 14.93 3.68 0.62
CA GLY A 460 15.14 2.26 0.38
C GLY A 460 15.59 1.96 -1.03
#